data_AF-A0A1J0GI90-F1
#
_entry.id   AF-A0A1J0GI90-F1
#
_cell.length_a   1.000
_cell.length_b   1.000
_cell.length_c   1.000
_cell.angle_alpha   90.00
_cell.angle_beta   90.00
_cell.angle_gamma   90.00
#
_symmetry.space_group_name_H-M   'P 1'
#
loop_
_entity.id
_entity.type
_entity.pdbx_description
1 polymer ?
#
loop_
_entity_poly.entity_id
_entity_poly.type
_entity_poly.pdbx_seq_one_letter_code
_entity_poly.pdbx_strand_id
1 'polypeptide(L)'
;MQTKKGFILIYTILVGLVCLTIMMYIFDVQLSEVKYATSNKKHVLKDDNYQRDKEYLMTLFFKYINANKVQIKQEGINKFSFDSLSNTVKYGGANVSHTGSTNQFIFTTPDVKNEKRYDYFILEDSGEKFKLIFIKTEYHNK
;
A
#
# COMPACT_ATOMS: atom_id res chain seq x y z
N MET A 1 32.54 -59.66 -27.36
CA MET A 1 32.58 -58.27 -27.92
C MET A 1 31.29 -57.46 -27.66
N GLN A 2 30.28 -57.99 -26.95
CA GLN A 2 29.04 -57.26 -26.66
C GLN A 2 29.07 -56.47 -25.34
N THR A 3 29.84 -56.90 -24.33
CA THR A 3 29.93 -56.26 -23.01
C THR A 3 30.48 -54.83 -23.05
N LYS A 4 31.37 -54.51 -24.00
CA LYS A 4 31.95 -53.15 -24.15
C LYS A 4 30.93 -52.11 -24.66
N LYS A 5 29.91 -52.53 -25.41
CA LYS A 5 28.89 -51.60 -25.96
C LYS A 5 27.85 -51.18 -24.92
N GLY A 6 27.50 -52.07 -23.98
CA GLY A 6 26.57 -51.76 -22.89
C GLY A 6 27.12 -50.75 -21.89
N PHE A 7 28.42 -50.83 -21.57
CA PHE A 7 29.08 -49.87 -20.68
C PHE A 7 29.08 -48.44 -21.24
N ILE A 8 29.34 -48.29 -22.55
CA ILE A 8 29.30 -46.98 -23.21
C ILE A 8 27.90 -46.37 -23.10
N LEU A 9 26.85 -47.18 -23.27
CA LEU A 9 25.46 -46.75 -23.20
C LEU A 9 25.05 -46.31 -21.78
N ILE A 10 25.55 -46.99 -20.75
CA ILE A 10 25.30 -46.60 -19.35
C ILE A 10 25.98 -45.27 -19.02
N TYR A 11 27.23 -45.07 -19.45
CA TYR A 11 27.94 -43.82 -19.20
C TYR A 11 27.32 -42.63 -19.95
N THR A 12 26.84 -42.82 -21.18
CA THR A 12 26.12 -41.74 -21.90
C THR A 12 24.80 -41.38 -21.23
N ILE A 13 24.06 -42.36 -20.67
CA ILE A 13 22.84 -42.08 -19.90
C ILE A 13 23.18 -41.29 -18.62
N LEU A 14 24.22 -41.69 -17.90
CA LEU A 14 24.68 -40.98 -16.69
C LEU A 14 25.06 -39.52 -16.98
N VAL A 15 25.84 -39.30 -18.04
CA VAL A 15 26.22 -37.93 -18.46
C VAL A 15 24.97 -37.14 -18.88
N GLY A 16 24.04 -37.77 -19.59
CA GLY A 16 22.76 -37.15 -19.97
C GLY A 16 21.93 -36.72 -18.76
N LEU A 17 21.86 -37.55 -17.72
CA LEU A 17 21.16 -37.22 -16.45
C LEU A 17 21.81 -36.05 -15.72
N VAL A 18 23.15 -36.00 -15.67
CA VAL A 18 23.87 -34.87 -15.08
C VAL A 18 23.58 -33.58 -15.85
N CYS A 19 23.64 -33.62 -17.19
CA CYS A 19 23.31 -32.46 -18.02
C CYS A 19 21.86 -31.98 -17.84
N LEU A 20 20.89 -32.91 -17.76
CA LEU A 20 19.48 -32.58 -17.49
C LEU A 20 19.32 -31.91 -16.12
N THR A 21 19.99 -32.41 -15.10
CA THR A 21 19.92 -31.86 -13.74
C THR A 21 20.47 -30.42 -13.72
N ILE A 22 21.59 -30.18 -14.41
CA ILE A 22 22.18 -28.84 -14.53
C ILE A 22 21.23 -27.88 -15.28
N MET A 23 20.62 -28.33 -16.39
CA MET A 23 19.65 -27.51 -17.11
C MET A 23 18.42 -27.17 -16.26
N MET A 24 17.86 -28.15 -15.53
CA MET A 24 16.72 -27.90 -14.65
C MET A 24 17.08 -26.91 -13.54
N TYR A 25 18.28 -27.00 -12.98
CA TYR A 25 18.75 -26.06 -11.96
C TYR A 25 18.88 -24.63 -12.52
N ILE A 26 19.48 -24.47 -13.71
CA ILE A 26 19.58 -23.15 -14.37
C ILE A 26 18.18 -22.58 -14.64
N PHE A 27 17.26 -23.41 -15.11
CA PHE A 27 15.89 -23.00 -15.38
C PHE A 27 15.17 -22.54 -14.10
N ASP A 28 15.33 -23.27 -13.00
CA ASP A 28 14.71 -22.90 -11.72
C ASP A 28 15.27 -21.58 -11.17
N VAL A 29 16.58 -21.35 -11.28
CA VAL A 29 17.21 -20.07 -10.91
C VAL A 29 16.65 -18.93 -11.75
N GLN A 30 16.58 -19.07 -13.07
CA GLN A 30 16.03 -18.03 -13.96
C GLN A 30 14.55 -17.75 -13.65
N LEU A 31 13.76 -18.79 -13.43
CA LEU A 31 12.33 -18.67 -13.14
C LEU A 31 12.09 -18.02 -11.77
N SER A 32 12.97 -18.30 -10.80
CA SER A 32 13.02 -17.62 -9.52
C SER A 32 13.33 -16.13 -9.67
N GLU A 33 14.37 -15.76 -10.43
CA GLU A 33 14.72 -14.35 -10.69
C GLU A 33 13.56 -13.58 -11.34
N VAL A 34 12.87 -14.16 -12.32
CA VAL A 34 11.69 -13.54 -12.94
C VAL A 34 10.55 -13.35 -11.94
N LYS A 35 10.31 -14.34 -11.06
CA LYS A 35 9.30 -14.22 -9.98
C LYS A 35 9.68 -13.12 -9.00
N TYR A 36 10.94 -13.01 -8.59
CA TYR A 36 11.42 -11.96 -7.71
C TYR A 36 11.30 -10.57 -8.35
N ALA A 37 11.71 -10.41 -9.60
CA ALA A 37 11.59 -9.14 -10.34
C ALA A 37 10.12 -8.71 -10.49
N THR A 38 9.23 -9.65 -10.80
CA THR A 38 7.79 -9.37 -10.94
C THR A 38 7.14 -9.01 -9.61
N SER A 39 7.51 -9.72 -8.53
CA SER A 39 7.03 -9.44 -7.17
C SER A 39 7.49 -8.07 -6.69
N ASN A 40 8.77 -7.74 -6.89
CA ASN A 40 9.33 -6.46 -6.49
C ASN A 40 8.70 -5.29 -7.27
N LYS A 41 8.53 -5.45 -8.60
CA LYS A 41 7.84 -4.45 -9.43
C LYS A 41 6.40 -4.23 -8.97
N LYS A 42 5.70 -5.29 -8.55
CA LYS A 42 4.35 -5.21 -7.97
C LYS A 42 4.32 -4.49 -6.62
N HIS A 43 5.36 -4.63 -5.79
CA HIS A 43 5.48 -3.88 -4.53
C HIS A 43 5.74 -2.40 -4.78
N VAL A 44 6.70 -2.06 -5.64
CA VAL A 44 7.04 -0.67 -5.97
C VAL A 44 5.86 0.08 -6.59
N LEU A 45 5.11 -0.56 -7.50
CA LEU A 45 3.91 0.05 -8.11
C LEU A 45 2.73 0.19 -7.13
N LYS A 46 2.75 -0.46 -5.97
CA LYS A 46 1.67 -0.38 -4.97
C LYS A 46 1.90 0.74 -3.96
N ASP A 47 3.14 1.00 -3.57
CA ASP A 47 3.49 2.18 -2.77
C ASP A 47 3.03 3.47 -3.48
N ASP A 48 3.13 3.49 -4.81
CA ASP A 48 2.68 4.60 -5.65
C ASP A 48 1.17 4.86 -5.55
N ASN A 49 0.33 3.82 -5.41
CA ASN A 49 -1.13 4.00 -5.32
C ASN A 49 -1.55 4.52 -3.93
N TYR A 50 -1.01 3.96 -2.85
CA TYR A 50 -1.29 4.49 -1.49
C TYR A 50 -0.82 5.94 -1.38
N GLN A 51 0.40 6.22 -1.83
CA GLN A 51 0.97 7.55 -1.73
C GLN A 51 0.18 8.56 -2.55
N ARG A 52 -0.24 8.19 -3.77
CA ARG A 52 -1.13 8.99 -4.61
C ARG A 52 -2.47 9.26 -3.93
N ASP A 53 -3.17 8.21 -3.49
CA ASP A 53 -4.48 8.34 -2.85
C ASP A 53 -4.41 9.22 -1.59
N LYS A 54 -3.35 9.05 -0.80
CA LYS A 54 -3.07 9.85 0.39
C LYS A 54 -2.83 11.32 0.04
N GLU A 55 -1.97 11.62 -0.93
CA GLU A 55 -1.66 13.00 -1.34
C GLU A 55 -2.90 13.72 -1.87
N TYR A 56 -3.71 13.04 -2.69
CA TYR A 56 -4.98 13.56 -3.18
C TYR A 56 -5.98 13.82 -2.05
N LEU A 57 -6.15 12.85 -1.13
CA LEU A 57 -7.01 13.01 0.04
C LEU A 57 -6.59 14.18 0.92
N MET A 58 -5.29 14.31 1.18
CA MET A 58 -4.75 15.40 1.99
C MET A 58 -5.03 16.75 1.34
N THR A 59 -4.89 16.83 0.02
CA THR A 59 -5.20 18.04 -0.75
C THR A 59 -6.68 18.41 -0.67
N LEU A 60 -7.58 17.43 -0.87
CA LEU A 60 -9.02 17.64 -0.75
C LEU A 60 -9.42 18.05 0.67
N PHE A 61 -8.82 17.43 1.68
CA PHE A 61 -9.04 17.77 3.08
C PHE A 61 -8.65 19.22 3.36
N PHE A 62 -7.44 19.63 2.99
CA PHE A 62 -6.99 21.02 3.21
C PHE A 62 -7.82 22.02 2.42
N LYS A 63 -8.29 21.67 1.21
CA LYS A 63 -9.21 22.51 0.46
C LYS A 63 -10.53 22.71 1.20
N TYR A 64 -11.08 21.65 1.78
CA TYR A 64 -12.29 21.71 2.60
C TYR A 64 -12.08 22.56 3.85
N ILE A 65 -11.00 22.33 4.59
CA ILE A 65 -10.67 23.11 5.80
C ILE A 65 -10.47 24.59 5.47
N ASN A 66 -9.77 24.91 4.37
CA ASN A 66 -9.57 26.29 3.95
C ASN A 66 -10.87 26.97 3.51
N ALA A 67 -11.77 26.25 2.83
CA ALA A 67 -13.07 26.78 2.44
C ALA A 67 -13.94 27.14 3.66
N ASN A 68 -13.83 26.36 4.74
CA ASN A 68 -14.59 26.55 5.98
C ASN A 68 -13.79 27.25 7.09
N LYS A 69 -12.60 27.78 6.79
CA LYS A 69 -11.64 28.29 7.77
C LYS A 69 -12.22 29.33 8.72
N VAL A 70 -13.06 30.23 8.21
CA VAL A 70 -13.66 31.31 9.01
C VAL A 70 -14.64 30.73 10.03
N GLN A 71 -15.51 29.82 9.60
CA GLN A 71 -16.49 29.17 10.48
C GLN A 71 -15.80 28.29 11.52
N ILE A 72 -14.82 27.47 11.11
CA ILE A 72 -14.05 26.62 12.02
C ILE A 72 -13.36 27.45 13.11
N LYS A 73 -12.85 28.64 12.78
CA LYS A 73 -12.23 29.54 13.77
C LYS A 73 -13.23 30.19 14.72
N GLN A 74 -14.44 30.49 14.24
CA GLN A 74 -15.49 31.11 15.06
C GLN A 74 -16.13 30.10 16.01
N GLU A 75 -16.43 28.90 15.52
CA GLU A 75 -17.11 27.86 16.28
C GLU A 75 -16.14 27.01 17.10
N GLY A 76 -14.89 26.90 16.63
CA GLY A 76 -13.86 26.02 17.15
C GLY A 76 -13.94 24.63 16.54
N ILE A 77 -12.77 24.00 16.34
CA ILE A 77 -12.62 22.67 15.70
C ILE A 77 -13.51 21.61 16.38
N ASN A 78 -13.66 21.65 17.70
CA ASN A 78 -14.44 20.66 18.44
C ASN A 78 -15.96 20.79 18.27
N LYS A 79 -16.45 21.97 17.85
CA LYS A 79 -17.89 22.25 17.73
C LYS A 79 -18.37 22.30 16.28
N PHE A 80 -17.48 22.57 15.34
CA PHE A 80 -17.79 22.55 13.92
C PHE A 80 -18.24 21.14 13.50
N SER A 81 -19.38 21.04 12.81
CA SER A 81 -19.88 19.76 12.31
C SER A 81 -19.08 19.32 11.08
N PHE A 82 -18.46 18.16 11.18
CA PHE A 82 -17.78 17.47 10.08
C PHE A 82 -18.62 16.32 9.52
N ASP A 83 -19.95 16.34 9.68
CA ASP A 83 -20.82 15.20 9.35
C ASP A 83 -20.77 14.79 7.87
N SER A 84 -20.41 15.71 6.97
CA SER A 84 -20.30 15.45 5.53
C SER A 84 -18.90 15.04 5.06
N LEU A 85 -17.90 14.99 5.95
CA LEU A 85 -16.49 14.85 5.56
C LEU A 85 -16.21 13.58 4.73
N SER A 86 -16.82 12.45 5.09
CA SER A 86 -16.62 11.17 4.39
C SER A 86 -17.19 11.15 2.98
N ASN A 87 -18.15 12.04 2.70
CA ASN A 87 -18.78 12.20 1.39
C ASN A 87 -18.11 13.29 0.57
N THR A 88 -17.58 14.34 1.22
CA THR A 88 -16.94 15.49 0.56
C THR A 88 -15.45 15.28 0.31
N VAL A 89 -14.75 14.60 1.22
CA VAL A 89 -13.30 14.34 1.15
C VAL A 89 -13.10 12.85 0.85
N LYS A 90 -13.38 12.48 -0.41
CA LYS A 90 -13.31 11.11 -0.92
C LYS A 90 -12.61 11.05 -2.27
N TYR A 91 -11.77 10.05 -2.45
CA TYR A 91 -11.13 9.73 -3.73
C TYR A 91 -11.04 8.22 -3.91
N GLY A 92 -11.66 7.68 -4.95
CA GLY A 92 -11.74 6.24 -5.17
C GLY A 92 -12.35 5.49 -3.97
N GLY A 93 -11.59 4.53 -3.43
CA GLY A 93 -11.95 3.77 -2.22
C GLY A 93 -11.57 4.43 -0.90
N ALA A 94 -10.91 5.60 -0.94
CA ALA A 94 -10.32 6.27 0.19
C ALA A 94 -11.17 7.50 0.63
N ASN A 95 -11.25 7.78 1.93
CA ASN A 95 -12.06 8.86 2.50
C ASN A 95 -11.48 9.41 3.80
N VAL A 96 -11.98 10.57 4.24
CA VAL A 96 -11.71 11.11 5.59
C VAL A 96 -12.99 11.14 6.40
N SER A 97 -12.97 10.57 7.60
CA SER A 97 -14.03 10.73 8.59
C SER A 97 -13.53 11.50 9.81
N HIS A 98 -14.46 12.02 10.61
CA HIS A 98 -14.15 12.69 11.88
C HIS A 98 -14.87 11.96 13.01
N THR A 99 -14.18 11.82 14.15
CA THR A 99 -14.74 11.24 15.37
C THR A 99 -14.88 12.33 16.42
N GLY A 100 -16.13 12.72 16.73
CA GLY A 100 -16.43 13.79 17.69
C GLY A 100 -15.99 13.50 19.13
N SER A 101 -15.86 12.23 19.53
CA SER A 101 -15.46 11.86 20.91
C SER A 101 -13.98 12.09 21.21
N THR A 102 -13.10 11.91 20.21
CA THR A 102 -11.65 12.09 20.35
C THR A 102 -11.12 13.29 19.57
N ASN A 103 -11.98 13.98 18.82
CA ASN A 103 -11.64 15.03 17.87
C ASN A 103 -10.54 14.58 16.88
N GLN A 104 -10.67 13.37 16.35
CA GLN A 104 -9.69 12.78 15.44
C GLN A 104 -10.24 12.70 14.02
N PHE A 105 -9.39 13.04 13.06
CA PHE A 105 -9.62 12.83 11.64
C PHE A 105 -8.98 11.51 11.23
N ILE A 106 -9.74 10.67 10.54
CA ILE A 106 -9.32 9.33 10.17
C ILE A 106 -9.29 9.25 8.66
N PHE A 107 -8.08 9.16 8.10
CA PHE A 107 -7.87 8.96 6.69
C PHE A 107 -7.88 7.47 6.41
N THR A 108 -8.96 7.01 5.80
CA THR A 108 -9.12 5.61 5.40
C THR A 108 -8.61 5.45 3.98
N THR A 109 -7.57 4.66 3.79
CA THR A 109 -7.02 4.32 2.47
C THR A 109 -7.06 2.80 2.27
N PRO A 110 -7.36 2.32 1.05
CA PRO A 110 -7.25 0.90 0.75
C PRO A 110 -5.77 0.47 0.78
N ASP A 111 -5.47 -0.62 1.47
CA ASP A 111 -4.15 -1.24 1.55
C ASP A 111 -4.16 -2.65 0.94
N VAL A 112 -3.01 -3.31 0.88
CA VAL A 112 -2.84 -4.62 0.25
C VAL A 112 -3.76 -5.67 0.91
N LYS A 113 -4.32 -6.60 0.12
CA LYS A 113 -5.16 -7.75 0.56
C LYS A 113 -6.56 -7.42 1.12
N ASN A 114 -7.21 -6.35 0.66
CA ASN A 114 -8.52 -5.87 1.19
C ASN A 114 -8.44 -5.33 2.63
N GLU A 115 -7.23 -5.11 3.15
CA GLU A 115 -7.02 -4.45 4.42
C GLU A 115 -7.23 -2.95 4.23
N LYS A 116 -7.85 -2.29 5.21
CA LYS A 116 -8.00 -0.84 5.21
C LYS A 116 -6.98 -0.27 6.18
N ARG A 117 -6.24 0.72 5.71
CA ARG A 117 -5.32 1.52 6.53
C ARG A 117 -6.03 2.75 7.02
N TYR A 118 -5.94 2.98 8.32
CA TYR A 118 -6.54 4.11 9.03
C TYR A 118 -5.42 4.95 9.62
N ASP A 119 -5.15 6.11 9.02
CA ASP A 119 -4.20 7.08 9.54
C ASP A 119 -4.97 8.12 10.38
N TYR A 120 -4.63 8.23 11.67
CA TYR A 120 -5.30 9.09 12.64
C TYR A 120 -4.55 10.40 12.81
N PHE A 121 -5.31 11.49 12.81
CA PHE A 121 -4.77 12.83 12.95
C PHE A 121 -5.59 13.73 13.86
N ILE A 122 -4.95 14.74 14.44
CA ILE A 122 -5.59 15.88 15.10
C ILE A 122 -5.36 17.13 14.26
N LEU A 123 -6.38 17.97 14.15
CA LEU A 123 -6.27 19.30 13.57
C LEU A 123 -6.04 20.32 14.68
N GLU A 124 -4.95 21.06 14.60
CA GLU A 124 -4.64 22.19 15.48
C GLU A 124 -4.75 23.51 14.72
N ASP A 125 -5.25 24.53 15.41
CA ASP A 125 -5.19 25.91 14.91
C ASP A 125 -3.86 26.54 15.33
N SER A 126 -3.00 26.83 14.35
CA SER A 126 -1.72 27.52 14.56
C SER A 126 -1.87 29.04 14.34
N GLY A 127 -3.07 29.59 14.48
CA GLY A 127 -3.36 31.01 14.29
C GLY A 127 -3.63 31.35 12.83
N GLU A 128 -2.63 31.35 11.96
CA GLU A 128 -2.84 31.66 10.54
C GLU A 128 -3.25 30.46 9.69
N LYS A 129 -2.85 29.26 10.11
CA LYS A 129 -3.02 28.02 9.34
C LYS A 129 -3.46 26.90 10.27
N PHE A 130 -4.14 25.92 9.71
CA PHE A 130 -4.38 24.68 10.42
C PHE A 130 -3.21 23.73 10.21
N LYS A 131 -2.82 23.06 11.27
CA LYS A 131 -1.79 22.04 11.28
C LYS A 131 -2.42 20.68 11.53
N LEU A 132 -2.02 19.71 10.74
CA LEU A 132 -2.43 18.31 10.88
C LEU A 132 -1.33 17.56 11.62
N ILE A 133 -1.64 17.02 12.79
CA ILE A 133 -0.71 16.23 13.61
C ILE A 133 -1.06 14.76 13.48
N PHE A 134 -0.08 13.99 13.01
CA PHE A 134 -0.20 12.54 12.96
C PHE A 134 -0.14 11.94 14.36
N ILE A 135 -1.04 10.99 14.63
CA ILE A 135 -1.11 10.28 15.92
C ILE A 135 -0.60 8.86 15.76
N LYS A 136 -1.27 8.08 14.89
CA LYS A 136 -1.02 6.65 14.72
C LYS A 136 -1.60 6.14 13.40
N THR A 137 -1.19 4.94 13.03
CA THR A 137 -1.77 4.16 11.93
C THR A 137 -2.31 2.85 12.50
N GLU A 138 -3.50 2.45 12.06
CA GLU A 138 -4.07 1.12 12.30
C GLU A 138 -4.41 0.43 10.99
N TYR A 139 -4.30 -0.89 11.00
CA TYR A 139 -4.64 -1.75 9.87
C TYR A 139 -5.79 -2.64 10.31
N HIS A 140 -6.91 -2.58 9.59
CA HIS A 140 -8.05 -3.47 9.85
C HIS A 140 -8.25 -4.40 8.67
N ASN A 141 -8.30 -5.69 8.98
CA ASN A 141 -8.63 -6.72 8.02
C ASN A 141 -10.14 -6.80 7.91
N LYS A 142 -10.63 -6.91 6.67
CA LYS A 142 -12.05 -7.06 6.38
C LYS A 142 -12.59 -8.41 6.83
#